data_AF-A0A2M7B5Y4-F1
#
_entry.id   AF-A0A2M7B5Y4-F1
#
_cell.length_a   1.000
_cell.length_b   1.000
_cell.length_c   1.000
_cell.angle_alpha   90.00
_cell.angle_beta   90.00
_cell.angle_gamma   90.00
#
_symmetry.space_group_name_H-M   'P 1'
#
loop_
_entity.id
_entity.type
_entity.pdbx_description
1 polymer ?
#
loop_
_entity_poly.entity_id
_entity_poly.type
_entity_poly.pdbx_seq_one_letter_code
_entity_poly.pdbx_strand_id
1 'polypeptide(L)'
;MAETVRFLHLNNKIIIKKGGITMDSFTESLEDIEREDREWWLKMARWDLESAREQKDYMDVSGDVKNIRSWAESKSLSFVDLGTSEEELTQLVQTGYKSEARMNLEWARDTHGWSRRLHFYVRGVRNVSQCFLKEPNFHDLKWFLHDLKWFLTTIFCPWTWCHTRQHYIAHTREYLAKANLFPSDIGTDEAELVQLGS
;
A
#
# COMPACT_ATOMS: atom_id res chain seq x y z
N MET A 1 12.44 -17.59 53.24
CA MET A 1 11.62 -16.40 52.91
C MET A 1 11.62 -16.26 51.40
N ALA A 2 10.45 -16.38 50.77
CA ALA A 2 10.32 -16.34 49.32
C ALA A 2 10.18 -14.87 48.87
N GLU A 3 11.19 -14.34 48.18
CA GLU A 3 11.15 -12.98 47.62
C GLU A 3 10.43 -12.98 46.27
N THR A 4 9.41 -12.12 46.17
CA THR A 4 8.56 -11.98 45.00
C THR A 4 9.30 -11.21 43.91
N VAL A 5 9.66 -11.90 42.82
CA VAL A 5 10.16 -11.28 41.59
C VAL A 5 8.98 -10.60 40.88
N ARG A 6 9.00 -9.27 40.76
CA ARG A 6 8.02 -8.52 39.95
C ARG A 6 8.57 -8.36 38.53
N PHE A 7 7.89 -8.97 37.56
CA PHE A 7 8.15 -8.76 36.14
C PHE A 7 7.32 -7.58 35.65
N LEU A 8 7.98 -6.48 35.26
CA LEU A 8 7.33 -5.44 34.46
C LEU A 8 7.56 -5.79 32.99
N HIS A 9 6.49 -6.21 32.32
CA HIS A 9 6.49 -6.51 30.89
C HIS A 9 6.24 -5.19 30.13
N LEU A 10 7.31 -4.53 29.70
CA LEU A 10 7.24 -3.46 28.70
C LEU A 10 7.95 -3.99 27.45
N ASN A 11 7.16 -4.20 26.39
CA ASN A 11 7.53 -4.49 25.00
C ASN A 11 9.01 -4.85 24.75
N ASN A 12 9.32 -6.14 24.89
CA ASN A 12 10.54 -6.82 24.44
C ASN A 12 11.89 -6.56 25.13
N LYS A 13 11.95 -6.08 26.38
CA LYS A 13 13.19 -6.16 27.19
C LYS A 13 12.97 -6.78 28.57
N ILE A 14 13.58 -7.94 28.81
CA ILE A 14 13.62 -8.59 30.14
C ILE A 14 14.69 -7.88 30.98
N ILE A 15 14.28 -7.19 32.04
CA ILE A 15 15.21 -6.60 33.01
C ILE A 15 15.50 -7.65 34.10
N ILE A 16 16.70 -8.24 34.08
CA ILE A 16 17.18 -9.14 35.13
C ILE A 16 18.04 -8.34 36.09
N LYS A 17 17.57 -8.09 37.32
CA LYS A 17 18.44 -7.63 38.41
C LYS A 17 18.97 -8.85 39.16
N LYS A 18 20.21 -9.24 38.88
CA LYS A 18 21.00 -10.12 39.74
C LYS A 18 22.31 -9.43 40.07
N GLY A 19 22.68 -9.46 41.35
CA GLY A 19 23.70 -8.60 41.94
C GLY A 19 25.02 -8.52 41.15
N GLY A 20 25.56 -7.31 41.10
CA GLY A 20 26.99 -7.08 40.93
C GLY A 20 27.50 -6.71 39.54
N ILE A 21 26.66 -6.51 38.53
CA ILE A 21 27.11 -5.93 37.24
C ILE A 21 26.66 -4.47 37.20
N THR A 22 27.59 -3.55 37.46
CA THR A 22 27.47 -2.17 37.00
C THR A 22 27.57 -2.19 35.48
N MET A 23 26.43 -2.29 34.80
CA MET A 23 26.35 -1.90 33.40
C MET A 23 26.47 -0.37 33.37
N ASP A 24 27.59 0.11 32.83
CA ASP A 24 27.72 1.52 32.46
C ASP A 24 26.48 1.91 31.64
N SER A 25 25.82 2.93 32.18
CA SER A 25 24.58 3.55 31.76
C SER A 25 24.29 3.47 30.26
N PHE A 26 23.35 2.58 29.88
CA PHE A 26 22.53 2.78 28.69
C PHE A 26 21.47 3.85 29.02
N THR A 27 21.93 5.10 29.19
CA THR A 27 21.06 6.27 29.34
C THR A 27 20.85 6.89 27.97
N GLU A 28 20.27 6.12 27.06
CA GLU A 28 19.56 6.73 25.94
C GLU A 28 18.30 7.34 26.55
N SER A 29 18.13 8.65 26.40
CA SER A 29 16.98 9.32 27.01
C SER A 29 15.70 8.82 26.33
N LEU A 30 14.58 8.81 27.04
CA LEU A 30 13.28 8.50 26.41
C LEU A 30 13.01 9.44 25.23
N GLU A 31 13.50 10.68 25.32
CA GLU A 31 13.43 11.69 24.26
C GLU A 31 14.22 11.28 23.00
N ASP A 32 15.39 10.64 23.15
CA ASP A 32 16.17 10.12 22.02
C ASP A 32 15.45 8.96 21.32
N ILE A 33 14.86 8.05 22.09
CA ILE A 33 14.10 6.91 21.55
C ILE A 33 12.85 7.39 20.82
N GLU A 34 12.12 8.35 21.39
CA GLU A 34 10.93 8.94 20.76
C GLU A 34 11.29 9.72 19.49
N ARG A 35 12.44 10.41 19.48
CA ARG A 35 12.96 11.10 18.30
C ARG A 35 13.30 10.13 17.17
N GLU A 36 14.01 9.05 17.48
CA GLU A 36 14.37 8.02 16.49
C GLU A 36 13.13 7.30 15.94
N ASP A 37 12.16 6.94 16.78
CA ASP A 37 10.90 6.34 16.32
C ASP A 37 10.17 7.32 15.39
N ARG A 38 10.06 8.60 15.77
CA ARG A 38 9.42 9.63 14.93
C ARG A 38 10.11 9.80 13.58
N GLU A 39 11.44 9.88 13.54
CA GLU A 39 12.22 9.98 12.30
C GLU A 39 12.01 8.77 11.40
N TRP A 40 11.94 7.56 11.97
CA TRP A 40 11.68 6.33 11.24
C TRP A 40 10.28 6.35 10.60
N TRP A 41 9.24 6.71 11.36
CA TRP A 41 7.86 6.80 10.82
C TRP A 41 7.71 7.90 9.78
N LEU A 42 8.40 9.03 9.95
CA LEU A 42 8.42 10.10 8.94
C LEU A 42 9.00 9.60 7.62
N LYS A 43 10.10 8.83 7.67
CA LYS A 43 10.71 8.21 6.49
C LYS A 43 9.75 7.24 5.80
N MET A 44 9.07 6.39 6.56
CA MET A 44 8.08 5.44 6.01
C MET A 44 6.90 6.16 5.35
N ALA A 45 6.35 7.18 6.00
CA ALA A 45 5.25 7.97 5.46
C ALA A 45 5.60 8.71 4.16
N ARG A 46 6.82 9.25 4.07
CA ARG A 46 7.30 9.86 2.81
C ARG A 46 7.47 8.83 1.71
N TRP A 47 7.93 7.63 2.03
CA TRP A 47 8.08 6.54 1.06
C TRP A 47 6.74 6.10 0.49
N ASP A 48 5.71 5.90 1.33
CA ASP A 48 4.36 5.55 0.87
C ASP A 48 3.77 6.68 0.01
N LEU A 49 4.02 7.94 0.38
CA LEU A 49 3.58 9.09 -0.40
C LEU A 49 4.22 9.14 -1.79
N GLU A 50 5.54 8.95 -1.88
CA GLU A 50 6.25 8.86 -3.16
C GLU A 50 5.72 7.69 -4.00
N SER A 51 5.52 6.53 -3.38
CA SER A 51 4.96 5.35 -4.05
C SER A 51 3.57 5.63 -4.60
N ALA A 52 2.69 6.26 -3.82
CA ALA A 52 1.35 6.65 -4.26
C ALA A 52 1.41 7.66 -5.42
N ARG A 53 2.31 8.65 -5.37
CA ARG A 53 2.53 9.62 -6.46
C ARG A 53 2.95 8.95 -7.76
N GLU A 54 3.84 7.97 -7.70
CA GLU A 54 4.32 7.21 -8.86
C GLU A 54 3.23 6.28 -9.45
N GLN A 55 2.36 5.72 -8.59
CA GLN A 55 1.44 4.64 -8.97
C GLN A 55 0.02 5.10 -9.30
N LYS A 56 -0.40 6.30 -8.87
CA LYS A 56 -1.78 6.82 -9.03
C LYS A 56 -2.32 6.76 -10.47
N ASP A 57 -1.45 6.87 -11.47
CA ASP A 57 -1.86 6.89 -12.88
C ASP A 57 -2.08 5.47 -13.45
N TYR A 58 -1.85 4.44 -12.63
CA TYR A 58 -1.90 3.04 -13.04
C TYR A 58 -2.82 2.18 -12.16
N MET A 59 -3.01 2.55 -10.89
CA MET A 59 -3.77 1.73 -9.93
C MET A 59 -4.31 2.54 -8.75
N ASP A 60 -5.19 1.89 -7.98
CA ASP A 60 -5.72 2.41 -6.72
C ASP A 60 -4.62 2.47 -5.65
N VAL A 61 -4.42 3.66 -5.10
CA VAL A 61 -3.43 3.99 -4.06
C VAL A 61 -4.11 4.33 -2.73
N SER A 62 -5.41 4.04 -2.58
CA SER A 62 -6.19 4.36 -1.37
C SER A 62 -5.70 3.63 -0.12
N GLY A 63 -5.08 2.45 -0.28
CA GLY A 63 -4.37 1.75 0.78
C GLY A 63 -3.17 2.54 1.30
N ASP A 64 -2.30 3.00 0.40
CA ASP A 64 -1.11 3.80 0.74
C ASP A 64 -1.52 5.10 1.41
N VAL A 65 -2.50 5.81 0.85
CA VAL A 65 -3.03 7.06 1.43
C VAL A 65 -3.65 6.82 2.82
N LYS A 66 -4.32 5.69 3.04
CA LYS A 66 -4.83 5.32 4.36
C LYS A 66 -3.71 5.09 5.37
N ASN A 67 -2.60 4.46 4.97
CA ASN A 67 -1.45 4.27 5.83
C ASN A 67 -0.80 5.60 6.19
N ILE A 68 -0.61 6.50 5.22
CA ILE A 68 -0.06 7.84 5.42
C ILE A 68 -0.89 8.62 6.46
N ARG A 69 -2.22 8.63 6.32
CA ARG A 69 -3.12 9.27 7.31
C ARG A 69 -3.00 8.63 8.69
N SER A 70 -2.97 7.30 8.76
CA SER A 70 -2.84 6.58 10.03
C SER A 70 -1.52 6.88 10.74
N TRP A 71 -0.43 7.03 10.01
CA TRP A 71 0.87 7.40 10.58
C TRP A 71 0.90 8.86 11.01
N ALA A 72 0.31 9.76 10.23
CA ALA A 72 0.17 11.16 10.61
C ALA A 72 -0.56 11.32 11.94
N GLU A 73 -1.67 10.60 12.13
CA GLU A 73 -2.45 10.62 13.37
C GLU A 73 -1.72 9.94 14.53
N SER A 74 -1.29 8.68 14.35
CA SER A 74 -0.73 7.87 15.45
C SER A 74 0.63 8.35 15.95
N LYS A 75 1.39 9.07 15.12
CA LYS A 75 2.74 9.55 15.43
C LYS A 75 2.83 11.06 15.52
N SER A 76 1.68 11.76 15.53
CA SER A 76 1.61 13.22 15.60
C SER A 76 2.51 13.90 14.55
N LEU A 77 2.52 13.35 13.32
CA LEU A 77 3.23 13.94 12.19
C LEU A 77 2.29 14.91 11.47
N SER A 78 2.78 16.08 11.10
CA SER A 78 1.99 16.99 10.26
C SER A 78 2.14 16.63 8.78
N PHE A 79 1.11 16.91 7.98
CA PHE A 79 1.23 16.78 6.52
C PHE A 79 2.32 17.70 5.92
N VAL A 80 2.60 18.83 6.60
CA VAL A 80 3.71 19.72 6.24
C VAL A 80 5.05 19.01 6.39
N ASP A 81 5.26 18.26 7.48
CA ASP A 81 6.49 17.47 7.67
C ASP A 81 6.66 16.39 6.59
N LEU A 82 5.54 15.87 6.08
CA LEU A 82 5.51 14.90 4.99
C LEU A 82 5.67 15.53 3.60
N GLY A 83 5.58 16.86 3.49
CA GLY A 83 5.61 17.56 2.21
C GLY A 83 4.37 17.28 1.36
N THR A 84 3.19 17.23 2.00
CA THR A 84 1.89 16.98 1.35
C THR A 84 0.77 17.79 1.99
N SER A 85 -0.45 17.64 1.47
CA SER A 85 -1.68 18.20 2.03
C SER A 85 -2.84 17.20 1.88
N GLU A 86 -3.92 17.40 2.63
CA GLU A 86 -5.10 16.53 2.53
C GLU A 86 -5.75 16.61 1.13
N GLU A 87 -5.66 17.77 0.48
CA GLU A 87 -6.12 17.96 -0.90
C GLU A 87 -5.31 17.12 -1.88
N GLU A 88 -3.97 17.08 -1.72
CA GLU A 88 -3.12 16.22 -2.55
C GLU A 88 -3.47 14.76 -2.34
N LEU A 89 -3.57 14.30 -1.09
CA LEU A 89 -3.93 12.92 -0.76
C LEU A 89 -5.28 12.52 -1.38
N THR A 90 -6.26 13.43 -1.33
CA THR A 90 -7.56 13.23 -1.96
C THR A 90 -7.46 13.11 -3.48
N GLN A 91 -6.65 13.96 -4.13
CA GLN A 91 -6.40 13.90 -5.57
C GLN A 91 -5.67 12.62 -5.98
N LEU A 92 -4.72 12.13 -5.17
CA LEU A 92 -4.03 10.85 -5.41
C LEU A 92 -5.04 9.70 -5.45
N VAL A 93 -5.94 9.63 -4.46
CA VAL A 93 -6.98 8.59 -4.39
C VAL A 93 -7.94 8.70 -5.57
N GLN A 94 -8.44 9.90 -5.89
CA GLN A 94 -9.33 10.10 -7.03
C GLN A 94 -8.68 9.69 -8.35
N THR A 95 -7.41 10.04 -8.55
CA THR A 95 -6.65 9.65 -9.74
C THR A 95 -6.47 8.13 -9.79
N GLY A 96 -6.12 7.50 -8.67
CA GLY A 96 -5.99 6.04 -8.58
C GLY A 96 -7.27 5.30 -8.92
N TYR A 97 -8.41 5.75 -8.37
CA TYR A 97 -9.72 5.19 -8.71
C TYR A 97 -10.09 5.40 -10.19
N LYS A 98 -9.78 6.56 -10.77
CA LYS A 98 -9.98 6.79 -12.19
C LYS A 98 -9.17 5.81 -13.05
N SER A 99 -7.90 5.60 -12.69
CA SER A 99 -7.00 4.68 -13.37
C SER A 99 -7.50 3.23 -13.29
N GLU A 100 -7.93 2.78 -12.11
CA GLU A 100 -8.54 1.44 -11.93
C GLU A 100 -9.84 1.30 -12.72
N ALA A 101 -10.73 2.28 -12.68
CA ALA A 101 -11.99 2.24 -13.45
C ALA A 101 -11.70 2.06 -14.95
N ARG A 102 -10.75 2.84 -15.49
CA ARG A 102 -10.33 2.73 -16.89
C ARG A 102 -9.72 1.37 -17.20
N MET A 103 -8.85 0.85 -16.34
CA MET A 103 -8.22 -0.46 -16.54
C MET A 103 -9.25 -1.60 -16.54
N ASN A 104 -10.21 -1.57 -15.61
CA ASN A 104 -11.29 -2.56 -15.57
C ASN A 104 -12.18 -2.48 -16.81
N LEU A 105 -12.47 -1.28 -17.32
CA LEU A 105 -13.17 -1.10 -18.59
C LEU A 105 -12.39 -1.68 -19.77
N GLU A 106 -11.08 -1.42 -19.86
CA GLU A 106 -10.21 -1.99 -20.89
C GLU A 106 -10.24 -3.53 -20.84
N TRP A 107 -10.26 -4.13 -19.65
CA TRP A 107 -10.39 -5.58 -19.47
C TRP A 107 -11.77 -6.14 -19.82
N ALA A 108 -12.83 -5.36 -19.62
CA ALA A 108 -14.17 -5.74 -20.05
C ALA A 108 -14.29 -5.72 -21.58
N ARG A 109 -13.67 -4.73 -22.23
CA ARG A 109 -13.60 -4.61 -23.70
C ARG A 109 -12.78 -5.73 -24.32
N ASP A 110 -11.70 -6.18 -23.67
CA ASP A 110 -10.82 -7.22 -24.19
C ASP A 110 -11.46 -8.62 -24.16
N THR A 111 -11.79 -9.12 -25.35
CA THR A 111 -12.42 -10.43 -25.60
C THR A 111 -11.43 -11.60 -25.56
N HIS A 112 -10.11 -11.35 -25.59
CA HIS A 112 -9.09 -12.39 -25.72
C HIS A 112 -8.06 -12.28 -24.60
N GLY A 113 -8.02 -13.27 -23.69
CA GLY A 113 -7.23 -13.27 -22.45
C GLY A 113 -5.70 -13.17 -22.57
N TRP A 114 -5.14 -12.85 -23.74
CA TRP A 114 -3.71 -12.61 -23.97
C TRP A 114 -3.23 -11.26 -23.43
N SER A 115 -4.02 -10.19 -23.55
CA SER A 115 -3.65 -8.87 -22.98
C SER A 115 -3.72 -8.90 -21.44
N ARG A 116 -4.65 -9.67 -20.85
CA ARG A 116 -4.67 -9.97 -19.41
C ARG A 116 -3.36 -10.59 -18.93
N ARG A 117 -2.84 -11.60 -19.65
CA ARG A 117 -1.56 -12.26 -19.30
C ARG A 117 -0.37 -11.32 -19.40
N LEU A 118 -0.26 -10.58 -20.49
CA LEU A 118 0.85 -9.66 -20.70
C LEU A 118 0.81 -8.51 -19.68
N HIS A 119 -0.37 -8.04 -19.28
CA HIS A 119 -0.53 -7.00 -18.28
C HIS A 119 -0.11 -7.46 -16.87
N PHE A 120 -0.61 -8.60 -16.38
CA PHE A 120 -0.15 -9.14 -15.08
C PHE A 120 1.34 -9.46 -15.09
N TYR A 121 1.85 -9.92 -16.23
CA TYR A 121 3.28 -10.14 -16.42
C TYR A 121 4.08 -8.83 -16.33
N VAL A 122 3.70 -7.78 -17.07
CA VAL A 122 4.37 -6.47 -17.05
C VAL A 122 4.28 -5.82 -15.65
N ARG A 123 3.14 -5.92 -14.97
CA ARG A 123 2.96 -5.40 -13.59
C ARG A 123 3.84 -6.13 -12.59
N GLY A 124 3.87 -7.46 -12.64
CA GLY A 124 4.74 -8.27 -11.79
C GLY A 124 6.22 -8.01 -12.04
N VAL A 125 6.65 -7.96 -13.31
CA VAL A 125 8.05 -7.66 -13.67
C VAL A 125 8.43 -6.25 -13.23
N ARG A 126 7.55 -5.25 -13.35
CA ARG A 126 7.83 -3.86 -12.95
C ARG A 126 7.95 -3.71 -11.44
N ASN A 127 7.03 -4.29 -10.68
CA ASN A 127 7.07 -4.27 -9.21
C ASN A 127 8.32 -4.98 -8.69
N VAL A 128 8.66 -6.13 -9.27
CA VAL A 128 9.91 -6.84 -8.97
C VAL A 128 11.14 -6.02 -9.33
N SER A 129 11.16 -5.36 -10.50
CA SER A 129 12.29 -4.53 -10.94
C SER A 129 12.53 -3.33 -10.03
N GLN A 130 11.47 -2.72 -9.49
CA GLN A 130 11.59 -1.63 -8.52
C GLN A 130 12.24 -2.08 -7.20
N CYS A 131 12.01 -3.32 -6.76
CA CYS A 131 12.69 -3.89 -5.59
C CYS A 131 14.19 -4.15 -5.79
N PHE A 132 14.66 -4.30 -7.04
CA PHE A 132 16.07 -4.57 -7.34
C PHE A 132 16.88 -3.32 -7.73
N LEU A 133 16.22 -2.20 -8.05
CA LEU A 133 16.87 -0.96 -8.49
C LEU A 133 17.00 0.11 -7.38
N LYS A 134 16.26 -0.02 -6.27
CA LYS A 134 16.48 0.76 -5.03
C LYS A 134 17.27 -0.13 -4.05
N GLU A 135 18.19 0.44 -3.27
CA GLU A 135 19.12 -0.31 -2.40
C GLU A 135 18.39 -1.39 -1.56
N PRO A 136 18.83 -2.66 -1.59
CA PRO A 136 18.07 -3.75 -0.99
C PRO A 136 18.04 -3.62 0.53
N ASN A 137 16.87 -3.28 1.08
CA ASN A 137 16.63 -3.37 2.51
C ASN A 137 15.67 -4.55 2.84
N PHE A 138 15.64 -5.00 4.10
CA PHE A 138 14.83 -6.15 4.55
C PHE A 138 13.31 -5.98 4.31
N HIS A 139 12.85 -4.73 4.20
CA HIS A 139 11.48 -4.35 3.88
C HIS A 139 11.18 -4.50 2.38
N ASP A 140 12.14 -4.23 1.49
CA ASP A 140 12.02 -4.50 0.04
C ASP A 140 11.90 -6.00 -0.23
N LEU A 141 12.55 -6.84 0.59
CA LEU A 141 12.39 -8.29 0.53
C LEU A 141 10.98 -8.72 0.95
N LYS A 142 10.41 -8.12 2.00
CA LYS A 142 9.02 -8.40 2.43
C LYS A 142 8.01 -7.96 1.37
N TRP A 143 8.25 -6.82 0.74
CA TRP A 143 7.42 -6.29 -0.35
C TRP A 143 7.56 -7.16 -1.60
N PHE A 144 8.78 -7.49 -2.00
CA PHE A 144 9.07 -8.45 -3.07
C PHE A 144 8.40 -9.80 -2.82
N LEU A 145 8.45 -10.34 -1.59
CA LEU A 145 7.79 -11.60 -1.27
C LEU A 145 6.27 -11.49 -1.28
N HIS A 146 5.70 -10.36 -0.87
CA HIS A 146 4.27 -10.10 -0.98
C HIS A 146 3.83 -10.03 -2.44
N ASP A 147 4.55 -9.28 -3.27
CA ASP A 147 4.26 -9.09 -4.69
C ASP A 147 4.56 -10.33 -5.51
N LEU A 148 5.62 -11.07 -5.19
CA LEU A 148 5.92 -12.37 -5.78
C LEU A 148 4.84 -13.37 -5.39
N LYS A 149 4.37 -13.38 -4.14
CA LYS A 149 3.24 -14.22 -3.72
C LYS A 149 1.97 -13.82 -4.46
N TRP A 150 1.70 -12.53 -4.63
CA TRP A 150 0.53 -12.04 -5.40
C TRP A 150 0.65 -12.38 -6.88
N PHE A 151 1.84 -12.25 -7.47
CA PHE A 151 2.14 -12.61 -8.86
C PHE A 151 1.99 -14.11 -9.09
N LEU A 152 2.58 -14.93 -8.23
CA LEU A 152 2.47 -16.38 -8.28
C LEU A 152 1.02 -16.84 -8.07
N THR A 153 0.30 -16.24 -7.12
CA THR A 153 -1.13 -16.55 -6.95
C THR A 153 -1.97 -16.04 -8.12
N THR A 154 -1.68 -14.90 -8.74
CA THR A 154 -2.48 -14.39 -9.86
C THR A 154 -2.23 -15.15 -11.16
N ILE A 155 -0.99 -15.57 -11.41
CA ILE A 155 -0.60 -16.35 -12.59
C ILE A 155 -0.94 -17.84 -12.44
N PHE A 156 -0.75 -18.43 -11.25
CA PHE A 156 -0.94 -19.86 -11.03
C PHE A 156 -2.24 -20.24 -10.31
N CYS A 157 -3.03 -19.31 -9.76
CA CYS A 157 -4.34 -19.64 -9.21
C CYS A 157 -5.38 -19.65 -10.34
N PRO A 158 -6.07 -20.76 -10.61
CA PRO A 158 -7.10 -20.82 -11.66
C PRO A 158 -8.32 -19.93 -11.36
N TRP A 159 -8.49 -19.47 -10.12
CA TRP A 159 -9.66 -18.71 -9.67
C TRP A 159 -9.63 -17.22 -10.03
N THR A 160 -8.45 -16.60 -10.15
CA THR A 160 -8.30 -15.21 -10.66
C THR A 160 -8.68 -15.09 -12.14
N TRP A 161 -8.89 -16.21 -12.82
CA TRP A 161 -9.26 -16.32 -14.23
C TRP A 161 -10.76 -16.45 -14.45
N CYS A 162 -11.55 -16.48 -13.37
CA CYS A 162 -13.01 -16.56 -13.41
C CYS A 162 -13.71 -15.19 -13.42
N HIS A 163 -12.96 -14.09 -13.49
CA HIS A 163 -13.56 -12.76 -13.60
C HIS A 163 -14.21 -12.60 -14.99
N THR A 164 -15.54 -12.64 -14.97
CA THR A 164 -16.39 -12.42 -16.13
C THR A 164 -16.34 -10.95 -16.52
N ARG A 165 -16.74 -10.64 -17.76
CA ARG A 165 -16.90 -9.26 -18.22
C ARG A 165 -17.78 -8.44 -17.26
N GLN A 166 -18.83 -9.05 -16.74
CA GLN A 166 -19.72 -8.48 -15.71
C GLN A 166 -18.98 -8.03 -14.45
N HIS A 167 -18.01 -8.81 -13.99
CA HIS A 167 -17.24 -8.47 -12.80
C HIS A 167 -16.40 -7.19 -13.00
N TYR A 168 -15.76 -7.06 -14.16
CA TYR A 168 -14.99 -5.87 -14.49
C TYR A 168 -15.87 -4.63 -14.66
N ILE A 169 -17.06 -4.78 -15.24
CA ILE A 169 -18.04 -3.68 -15.31
C ILE A 169 -18.52 -3.27 -13.92
N ALA A 170 -18.75 -4.23 -13.01
CA ALA A 170 -19.12 -3.93 -11.63
C ALA A 170 -18.02 -3.11 -10.93
N HIS A 171 -16.76 -3.51 -11.04
CA HIS A 171 -15.64 -2.76 -10.48
C HIS A 171 -15.43 -1.40 -11.15
N THR A 172 -15.61 -1.30 -12.47
CA THR A 172 -15.57 -0.02 -13.18
C THR A 172 -16.56 0.97 -12.55
N ARG A 173 -17.81 0.54 -12.35
CA ARG A 173 -18.85 1.36 -11.72
C ARG A 173 -18.53 1.69 -10.26
N GLU A 174 -18.01 0.73 -9.49
CA GLU A 174 -17.61 0.94 -8.10
C GLU A 174 -16.53 2.02 -7.99
N TYR A 175 -15.49 1.96 -8.82
CA TYR A 175 -14.40 2.94 -8.80
C TYR A 175 -14.84 4.30 -9.33
N LEU A 176 -15.71 4.37 -10.34
CA LEU A 176 -16.33 5.64 -10.75
C LEU A 176 -17.12 6.28 -9.60
N ALA A 177 -17.92 5.49 -8.88
CA ALA A 177 -18.68 5.97 -7.73
C ALA A 177 -17.75 6.47 -6.61
N LYS A 178 -16.69 5.71 -6.28
CA LYS A 178 -15.68 6.11 -5.29
C LYS A 178 -14.94 7.39 -5.66
N ALA A 179 -14.68 7.60 -6.95
CA ALA A 179 -14.03 8.80 -7.48
C ALA A 179 -14.99 9.99 -7.68
N ASN A 180 -16.30 9.77 -7.53
CA ASN A 180 -17.35 10.72 -7.92
C ASN A 180 -17.21 11.18 -9.39
N LEU A 181 -17.00 10.21 -10.29
CA LEU A 181 -16.81 10.40 -11.73
C LEU A 181 -17.96 9.78 -12.53
N PHE A 182 -18.13 10.28 -13.75
CA PHE A 182 -19.06 9.76 -14.75
C PHE A 182 -18.35 8.81 -15.72
N PRO A 183 -19.08 7.90 -16.39
CA PRO A 183 -18.52 7.05 -17.45
C PRO A 183 -17.74 7.83 -18.53
N SER A 184 -18.21 9.03 -18.87
CA SER A 184 -17.54 9.92 -19.84
C SER A 184 -16.12 10.30 -19.43
N ASP A 185 -15.82 10.35 -18.13
CA ASP A 185 -14.50 10.75 -17.62
C ASP A 185 -13.40 9.71 -17.92
N ILE A 186 -13.79 8.47 -18.23
CA ILE A 186 -12.89 7.38 -18.64
C ILE A 186 -13.07 6.98 -20.11
N GLY A 187 -13.80 7.78 -20.90
CA GLY A 187 -13.98 7.56 -22.34
C GLY A 187 -14.96 6.42 -22.66
N THR A 188 -16.07 6.35 -21.93
CA THR A 188 -17.20 5.43 -22.21
C THR A 188 -18.53 6.11 -21.89
N ASP A 189 -19.63 5.40 -22.08
CA ASP A 189 -20.98 5.82 -21.71
C ASP A 189 -21.74 4.68 -21.02
N GLU A 190 -22.90 5.00 -20.42
CA GLU A 190 -23.68 4.00 -19.69
C GLU A 190 -24.23 2.90 -20.60
N ALA A 191 -24.48 3.19 -21.88
CA ALA A 191 -24.98 2.21 -22.83
C ALA A 191 -23.93 1.13 -23.13
N GLU A 192 -22.67 1.54 -23.32
CA GLU A 192 -21.54 0.63 -23.47
C GLU A 192 -21.34 -0.22 -22.21
N LEU A 193 -21.40 0.38 -21.02
CA LEU A 193 -21.27 -0.38 -19.77
C LEU A 193 -22.37 -1.43 -19.60
N VAL A 194 -23.62 -1.10 -19.96
CA VAL A 194 -24.73 -2.07 -19.96
C VAL A 194 -24.51 -3.18 -20.99
N GLN A 195 -24.09 -2.83 -22.21
CA GLN A 195 -23.80 -3.81 -23.28
C GLN A 195 -22.66 -4.77 -22.91
N LEU A 196 -21.61 -4.26 -22.26
CA LEU A 196 -20.51 -5.10 -21.77
C LEU A 196 -20.93 -5.93 -20.55
N GLY A 197 -21.93 -5.48 -19.78
CA GLY A 197 -22.46 -6.18 -18.62
C GLY A 197 -23.55 -7.22 -18.90
N SER A 198 -24.15 -7.22 -20.09
CA SER A 198 -25.16 -8.21 -20.51
C SER A 198 -24.51 -9.50 -21.01
#